data_AF-A0A6M3JUJ7-F1
#
_entry.id   AF-A0A6M3JUJ7-F1
#
_cell.length_a   1.000
_cell.length_b   1.000
_cell.length_c   1.000
_cell.angle_alpha   90.00
_cell.angle_beta   90.00
_cell.angle_gamma   90.00
#
_symmetry.space_group_name_H-M   'P 1'
#
loop_
_entity.id
_entity.type
_entity.pdbx_description
1 polymer ?
#
loop_
_entity_poly.entity_id
_entity_poly.type
_entity_poly.pdbx_seq_one_letter_code
_entity_poly.pdbx_strand_id
1 'polypeptide(L)'
;MALGRRPYLQKSDCDYKTQFKTPIKIRIVGEDFGKHIGGVIVPLLYEWIPRSEFTFKEGNPKKNQQGIPVFWTFNNGSTIELLSYEQDTDFFEGWDGQIVHFDEPPPRDIYIACKRGLIVKSGICMFSMTPLKEPWIYDQIVLRSETDESVFFIISEIRDNLIHEREWYGKKVPCGALTEESIIRFEADLTDDEKEARIRGRFMHLSGLVYKEFNPQTHRIPWFMPRGEWTWYEAIDPHPRKEKAVTIMAIAEDDTKYIVDEIWSKGLVKDIVQAILQKRKDYGYIPKFTLIDPLAVAPDQISNTTVLNEYINESGNKIYPLVGSKDRNRGIDLLKKELSIKYADKAGIYIMENCR
;
A
#
# COMPACT_ATOMS: atom_id res chain seq x y z
N MET A 1 -16.86 19.97 14.79
CA MET A 1 -16.65 19.18 16.02
C MET A 1 -16.21 20.05 17.20
N ALA A 2 -15.15 20.86 17.08
CA ALA A 2 -14.61 21.68 18.19
C ALA A 2 -15.66 22.55 18.92
N LEU A 3 -16.69 23.00 18.21
CA LEU A 3 -17.76 23.84 18.75
C LEU A 3 -18.88 23.05 19.46
N GLY A 4 -18.93 21.72 19.33
CA GLY A 4 -20.08 20.89 19.76
C GLY A 4 -21.35 21.09 18.90
N ARG A 5 -21.26 21.92 17.86
CA ARG A 5 -22.34 22.29 16.93
C ARG A 5 -21.79 22.58 15.54
N ARG A 6 -22.67 22.62 14.54
CA ARG A 6 -22.40 22.97 13.15
C ARG A 6 -22.84 24.43 12.91
N PRO A 7 -21.92 25.42 12.92
CA PRO A 7 -22.28 26.84 12.95
C PRO A 7 -22.97 27.34 11.67
N TYR A 8 -22.85 26.57 10.58
CA TYR A 8 -23.46 26.83 9.27
C TYR A 8 -24.89 26.25 9.15
N LEU A 9 -25.38 25.51 10.15
CA LEU A 9 -26.76 25.02 10.19
C LEU A 9 -27.65 25.97 10.99
N GLN A 10 -28.95 25.98 10.67
CA GLN A 10 -29.94 26.68 11.49
C GLN A 10 -30.08 25.98 12.85
N LYS A 11 -30.38 26.73 13.91
CA LYS A 11 -30.54 26.15 15.26
C LYS A 11 -31.67 25.12 15.38
N SER A 12 -32.67 25.23 14.51
CA SER A 12 -33.79 24.31 14.39
C SER A 12 -33.45 23.02 13.65
N ASP A 13 -32.29 22.96 12.98
CA ASP A 13 -31.85 21.78 12.26
C ASP A 13 -31.53 20.63 13.24
N CYS A 14 -31.98 19.42 12.93
CA CYS A 14 -31.73 18.25 13.76
C CYS A 14 -30.22 17.94 13.89
N ASP A 15 -29.44 18.32 12.89
CA ASP A 15 -27.99 18.16 12.84
C ASP A 15 -27.23 19.37 13.41
N TYR A 16 -27.91 20.40 13.92
CA TYR A 16 -27.22 21.56 14.48
C TYR A 16 -26.23 21.19 15.59
N LYS A 17 -26.65 20.31 16.50
CA LYS A 17 -25.79 19.82 17.59
C LYS A 17 -25.03 18.58 17.12
N THR A 18 -23.75 18.52 17.46
CA THR A 18 -22.96 17.31 17.24
C THR A 18 -23.04 16.40 18.45
N GLN A 19 -22.74 15.11 18.27
CA GLN A 19 -22.63 14.15 19.37
C GLN A 19 -21.45 14.42 20.32
N PHE A 20 -20.51 15.29 19.96
CA PHE A 20 -19.31 15.58 20.74
C PHE A 20 -19.58 16.58 21.87
N LYS A 21 -19.31 16.16 23.11
CA LYS A 21 -19.39 17.03 24.29
C LYS A 21 -18.09 17.83 24.44
N THR A 22 -18.19 19.16 24.42
CA THR A 22 -17.05 20.07 24.57
C THR A 22 -16.62 20.20 26.04
N PRO A 23 -15.34 20.49 26.34
CA PRO A 23 -14.25 20.75 25.40
C PRO A 23 -13.68 19.47 24.76
N ILE A 24 -13.24 19.58 23.51
CA ILE A 24 -12.55 18.50 22.80
C ILE A 24 -11.18 18.95 22.27
N LYS A 25 -10.22 18.04 22.27
CA LYS A 25 -8.90 18.22 21.68
C LYS A 25 -8.86 17.53 20.32
N ILE A 26 -8.54 18.31 19.29
CA ILE A 26 -8.40 17.85 17.91
C ILE A 26 -6.96 18.06 17.48
N ARG A 27 -6.39 17.07 16.82
CA ARG A 27 -5.13 17.17 16.11
C ARG A 27 -5.38 16.96 14.63
N ILE A 28 -4.84 17.82 13.79
CA ILE A 28 -4.83 17.64 12.34
C ILE A 28 -3.37 17.54 11.92
N VAL A 29 -3.05 16.58 11.06
CA VAL A 29 -1.69 16.36 10.58
C VAL A 29 -1.71 16.40 9.05
N GLY A 30 -0.78 17.14 8.45
CA GLY A 30 -0.62 17.24 6.99
C GLY A 30 0.82 16.99 6.55
N GLU A 31 1.10 17.10 5.26
CA GLU A 31 2.43 16.83 4.69
C GLU A 31 3.50 17.80 5.20
N ASP A 32 3.37 19.11 4.92
CA ASP A 32 4.38 20.12 5.28
C ASP A 32 3.77 21.36 5.95
N PHE A 33 4.56 22.09 6.75
CA PHE A 33 4.06 23.28 7.43
C PHE A 33 3.72 24.44 6.47
N GLY A 34 4.54 24.69 5.46
CA GLY A 34 4.48 25.90 4.67
C GLY A 34 3.36 25.88 3.63
N LYS A 35 3.49 25.00 2.64
CA LYS A 35 2.59 24.90 1.49
C LYS A 35 1.28 24.23 1.89
N HIS A 36 1.34 23.09 2.58
CA HIS A 36 0.15 22.35 2.91
C HIS A 36 -0.58 22.95 4.13
N ILE A 37 0.00 22.90 5.33
CA ILE A 37 -0.70 23.36 6.54
C ILE A 37 -1.01 24.87 6.45
N GLY A 38 0.01 25.69 6.22
CA GLY A 38 -0.12 27.14 6.17
C GLY A 38 -0.90 27.64 4.95
N GLY A 39 -0.74 26.98 3.79
CA GLY A 39 -1.36 27.39 2.53
C GLY A 39 -2.77 26.86 2.29
N VAL A 40 -3.15 25.73 2.92
CA VAL A 40 -4.45 25.08 2.68
C VAL A 40 -5.27 24.96 3.96
N ILE A 41 -4.74 24.28 4.99
CA ILE A 41 -5.51 23.95 6.20
C ILE A 41 -5.86 25.19 7.01
N VAL A 42 -4.89 26.09 7.24
CA VAL A 42 -5.11 27.32 8.01
C VAL A 42 -6.18 28.23 7.38
N PRO A 43 -6.13 28.54 6.07
CA PRO A 43 -7.21 29.27 5.40
C PRO A 43 -8.58 28.62 5.57
N LEU A 44 -8.68 27.30 5.38
CA LEU A 44 -9.94 26.56 5.55
C LEU A 44 -10.49 26.69 6.98
N LEU A 45 -9.62 26.59 8.00
CA LEU A 45 -10.08 26.81 9.38
C LEU A 45 -10.70 28.19 9.57
N TYR A 46 -10.15 29.25 8.97
CA TYR A 46 -10.72 30.59 9.06
C TYR A 46 -11.96 30.82 8.20
N GLU A 47 -12.12 30.06 7.11
CA GLU A 47 -13.31 30.08 6.27
C GLU A 47 -14.49 29.41 6.97
N TRP A 48 -14.28 28.21 7.50
CA TRP A 48 -15.35 27.35 8.04
C TRP A 48 -15.71 27.65 9.51
N ILE A 49 -14.81 28.30 10.25
CA ILE A 49 -15.02 28.59 11.67
C ILE A 49 -15.21 30.10 11.85
N PRO A 50 -16.38 30.54 12.36
CA PRO A 50 -16.59 31.95 12.65
C PRO A 50 -15.52 32.48 13.59
N ARG A 51 -14.91 33.61 13.23
CA ARG A 51 -13.79 34.17 14.00
C ARG A 51 -14.12 34.36 15.47
N SER A 52 -15.35 34.75 15.79
CA SER A 52 -15.86 34.95 17.15
C SER A 52 -15.78 33.72 18.06
N GLU A 53 -15.57 32.52 17.53
CA GLU A 53 -15.45 31.29 18.32
C GLU A 53 -14.03 31.10 18.89
N PHE A 54 -13.03 31.74 18.29
CA PHE A 54 -11.65 31.69 18.77
C PHE A 54 -11.46 32.60 19.97
N THR A 55 -10.62 32.16 20.91
CA THR A 55 -10.22 33.00 22.04
C THR A 55 -9.13 33.97 21.60
N PHE A 56 -9.48 35.22 21.30
CA PHE A 56 -8.47 36.23 20.99
C PHE A 56 -7.84 36.77 22.28
N LYS A 57 -6.72 36.16 22.68
CA LYS A 57 -5.82 36.64 23.73
C LYS A 57 -4.39 36.65 23.21
N GLU A 58 -3.51 37.40 23.85
CA GLU A 58 -2.09 37.42 23.50
C GLU A 58 -1.53 35.97 23.42
N GLY A 59 -0.89 35.66 22.29
CA GLY A 59 -0.36 34.32 22.03
C GLY A 59 -1.36 33.27 21.51
N ASN A 60 -2.61 33.62 21.16
CA ASN A 60 -3.55 32.73 20.47
C ASN A 60 -4.01 33.31 19.12
N PRO A 61 -3.87 32.58 17.99
CA PRO A 61 -3.29 31.24 17.89
C PRO A 61 -1.78 31.23 18.18
N LYS A 62 -1.28 30.13 18.74
CA LYS A 62 0.17 29.93 18.84
C LYS A 62 0.72 29.65 17.45
N LYS A 63 1.85 30.26 17.15
CA LYS A 63 2.55 30.13 15.87
C LYS A 63 3.82 29.31 16.05
N ASN A 64 4.20 28.58 15.01
CA ASN A 64 5.51 27.92 14.96
C ASN A 64 6.63 28.95 14.66
N GLN A 65 7.87 28.48 14.53
CA GLN A 65 9.04 29.33 14.24
C GLN A 65 8.95 30.03 12.88
N GLN A 66 8.17 29.51 11.93
CA GLN A 66 7.93 30.10 10.62
C GLN A 66 6.77 31.12 10.63
N GLY A 67 6.17 31.40 11.80
CA GLY A 67 5.06 32.33 11.95
C GLY A 67 3.70 31.76 11.53
N ILE A 68 3.63 30.46 11.22
CA ILE A 68 2.40 29.77 10.81
C ILE A 68 1.60 29.41 12.07
N PRO A 69 0.30 29.76 12.14
CA PRO A 69 -0.58 29.31 13.21
C PRO A 69 -0.65 27.77 13.25
N VAL A 70 -0.39 27.18 14.42
CA VAL A 70 -0.40 25.72 14.62
C VAL A 70 -1.24 25.28 15.82
N PHE A 71 -1.70 26.19 16.66
CA PHE A 71 -2.54 25.84 17.81
C PHE A 71 -3.59 26.90 18.09
N TRP A 72 -4.85 26.50 18.16
CA TRP A 72 -6.00 27.34 18.49
C TRP A 72 -6.68 26.87 19.76
N THR A 73 -6.99 27.82 20.64
CA THR A 73 -7.95 27.63 21.74
C THR A 73 -9.27 28.33 21.40
N PHE A 74 -10.37 27.64 21.66
CA PHE A 74 -11.74 28.11 21.46
C PHE A 74 -12.33 28.62 22.77
N ASN A 75 -13.35 29.48 22.68
CA ASN A 75 -14.02 30.06 23.85
C ASN A 75 -14.68 29.02 24.77
N ASN A 76 -15.03 27.85 24.23
CA ASN A 76 -15.59 26.72 24.97
C ASN A 76 -14.51 25.78 25.56
N GLY A 77 -13.23 26.13 25.44
CA GLY A 77 -12.09 25.35 25.93
C GLY A 77 -11.60 24.24 24.99
N SER A 78 -12.27 24.00 23.86
CA SER A 78 -11.76 23.07 22.84
C SER A 78 -10.47 23.58 22.21
N THR A 79 -9.68 22.67 21.63
CA THR A 79 -8.41 23.00 20.98
C THR A 79 -8.26 22.32 19.62
N ILE A 80 -7.58 22.99 18.70
CA ILE A 80 -7.07 22.40 17.45
C ILE A 80 -5.55 22.59 17.43
N GLU A 81 -4.82 21.51 17.21
CA GLU A 81 -3.37 21.49 16.99
C GLU A 81 -3.06 20.98 15.57
N LEU A 82 -2.11 21.62 14.90
CA LEU A 82 -1.61 21.24 13.58
C LEU A 82 -0.17 20.76 13.68
N LEU A 83 0.10 19.58 13.11
CA LEU A 83 1.44 19.00 12.99
C LEU A 83 1.71 18.61 11.53
N SER A 84 2.98 18.38 11.19
CA SER A 84 3.40 17.98 9.85
C SER A 84 4.13 16.64 9.87
N TYR A 85 3.97 15.83 8.80
CA TYR A 85 4.70 14.58 8.59
C TYR A 85 6.22 14.76 8.50
N GLU A 86 6.73 15.98 8.32
CA GLU A 86 8.17 16.29 8.34
C GLU A 86 8.77 16.27 9.75
N GLN A 87 7.94 16.27 10.79
CA GLN A 87 8.40 16.23 12.17
C GLN A 87 8.73 14.80 12.60
N ASP A 88 9.69 14.66 13.51
CA ASP A 88 10.03 13.37 14.11
C ASP A 88 8.83 12.76 14.86
N THR A 89 8.72 11.43 14.80
CA THR A 89 7.62 10.66 15.39
C THR A 89 7.42 10.93 16.89
N ASP A 90 8.49 11.27 17.62
CA ASP A 90 8.47 11.64 19.03
C ASP A 90 7.53 12.83 19.34
N PHE A 91 7.36 13.77 18.42
CA PHE A 91 6.43 14.91 18.58
C PHE A 91 4.97 14.47 18.66
N PHE A 92 4.65 13.30 18.10
CA PHE A 92 3.30 12.77 18.04
C PHE A 92 2.92 11.98 19.29
N GLU A 93 3.90 11.42 19.99
CA GLU A 93 3.68 10.49 21.09
C GLU A 93 3.06 11.17 22.32
N GLY A 94 3.45 12.40 22.66
CA GLY A 94 3.08 13.06 23.93
C GLY A 94 1.65 13.57 24.08
N TRP A 95 0.72 13.18 23.21
CA TRP A 95 -0.61 13.79 23.12
C TRP A 95 -1.74 12.83 23.44
N ASP A 96 -2.74 13.33 24.16
CA ASP A 96 -4.03 12.70 24.39
C ASP A 96 -5.16 13.59 23.84
N GLY A 97 -6.11 13.01 23.14
CA GLY A 97 -7.26 13.76 22.64
C GLY A 97 -8.36 12.91 22.04
N GLN A 98 -9.38 13.58 21.52
CA GLN A 98 -10.60 12.93 21.05
C GLN A 98 -10.57 12.66 19.55
N ILE A 99 -9.86 13.48 18.76
CA ILE A 99 -9.87 13.37 17.30
C ILE A 99 -8.47 13.60 16.76
N VAL A 100 -8.01 12.67 15.91
CA VAL A 100 -6.89 12.90 14.99
C VAL A 100 -7.43 12.85 13.58
N HIS A 101 -7.07 13.84 12.77
CA HIS A 101 -7.40 13.90 11.35
C HIS A 101 -6.11 13.99 10.54
N PHE A 102 -5.89 13.01 9.68
CA PHE A 102 -4.80 12.98 8.71
C PHE A 102 -5.30 13.54 7.38
N ASP A 103 -4.71 14.64 6.93
CA ASP A 103 -4.88 15.14 5.57
C ASP A 103 -3.70 14.65 4.72
N GLU A 104 -4.01 13.97 3.62
CA GLU A 104 -3.10 13.10 2.87
C GLU A 104 -2.61 11.85 3.64
N PRO A 105 -2.11 10.80 2.93
CA PRO A 105 -1.73 9.54 3.57
C PRO A 105 -0.56 9.73 4.56
N PRO A 106 -0.71 9.40 5.85
CA PRO A 106 0.37 9.52 6.83
C PRO A 106 1.35 8.35 6.77
N PRO A 107 2.65 8.59 7.06
CA PRO A 107 3.57 7.51 7.40
C PRO A 107 3.03 6.64 8.54
N ARG A 108 3.30 5.33 8.46
CA ARG A 108 2.71 4.35 9.38
C ARG A 108 3.07 4.60 10.85
N ASP A 109 4.31 4.99 11.12
CA ASP A 109 4.80 5.25 12.48
C ASP A 109 4.10 6.46 13.12
N ILE A 110 3.92 7.56 12.37
CA ILE A 110 3.14 8.72 12.80
C ILE A 110 1.69 8.33 13.09
N TYR A 111 1.07 7.51 12.24
CA TYR A 111 -0.28 6.98 12.48
C TYR A 111 -0.36 6.23 13.82
N ILE A 112 0.58 5.31 14.08
CA ILE A 112 0.60 4.52 15.32
C ILE A 112 0.80 5.42 16.55
N ALA A 113 1.73 6.38 16.48
CA ALA A 113 1.99 7.32 17.55
C ALA A 113 0.75 8.15 17.91
N CYS A 114 0.04 8.68 16.91
CA CYS A 114 -1.21 9.43 17.11
C CYS A 114 -2.35 8.54 17.63
N LYS A 115 -2.48 7.32 17.10
CA LYS A 115 -3.52 6.36 17.52
C LYS A 115 -3.40 6.03 19.00
N ARG A 116 -2.17 5.95 19.52
CA ARG A 116 -1.92 5.78 20.97
C ARG A 116 -2.60 6.87 21.80
N GLY A 117 -2.56 8.11 21.33
CA GLY A 117 -3.16 9.27 22.00
C GLY A 117 -4.70 9.25 22.07
N LEU A 118 -5.36 8.45 21.22
CA LEU A 118 -6.81 8.33 21.19
C LEU A 118 -7.36 7.33 22.21
N ILE A 119 -6.53 6.42 22.73
CA ILE A 119 -6.96 5.24 23.52
C ILE A 119 -7.75 5.67 24.76
N VAL A 120 -7.22 6.61 25.56
CA VAL A 120 -7.80 7.03 26.84
C VAL A 120 -9.19 7.64 26.67
N LYS A 121 -9.46 8.26 25.53
CA LYS A 121 -10.71 8.97 25.25
C LYS A 121 -11.65 8.20 24.33
N SER A 122 -11.26 6.98 23.92
CA SER A 122 -11.95 6.24 22.86
C SER A 122 -12.20 7.13 21.64
N GLY A 123 -11.14 7.86 21.25
CA GLY A 123 -11.23 8.91 20.23
C GLY A 123 -11.34 8.36 18.81
N ILE A 124 -11.59 9.27 17.87
CA ILE A 124 -11.82 8.97 16.46
C ILE A 124 -10.56 9.31 15.66
N CYS A 125 -10.21 8.41 14.75
CA CYS A 125 -9.17 8.64 13.74
C CYS A 125 -9.84 8.87 12.39
N MET A 126 -9.51 9.96 11.71
CA MET A 126 -10.07 10.35 10.41
C MET A 126 -8.96 10.50 9.38
N PHE A 127 -9.29 10.20 8.13
CA PHE A 127 -8.41 10.37 6.98
C PHE A 127 -9.16 11.06 5.85
N SER A 128 -8.54 12.06 5.22
CA SER A 128 -8.91 12.58 3.90
C SER A 128 -7.68 12.49 3.01
N MET A 129 -7.73 11.64 1.99
CA MET A 129 -6.55 11.38 1.17
C MET A 129 -6.91 10.86 -0.21
N THR A 130 -5.98 11.06 -1.15
CA THR A 130 -5.95 10.29 -2.39
C THR A 130 -5.02 9.10 -2.20
N PRO A 131 -5.41 7.86 -2.56
CA PRO A 131 -4.61 6.67 -2.28
C PRO A 131 -3.43 6.48 -3.25
N LEU A 132 -2.48 7.43 -3.20
CA LEU A 132 -1.29 7.48 -4.06
C LEU A 132 0.00 7.02 -3.36
N LYS A 133 -0.01 6.98 -2.03
CA LYS A 133 1.13 6.62 -1.17
C LYS A 133 0.63 5.77 -0.01
N GLU A 134 1.55 5.22 0.78
CA GLU A 134 1.25 4.53 2.06
C GLU A 134 0.28 3.33 1.91
N PRO A 135 0.65 2.28 1.15
CA PRO A 135 -0.23 1.15 0.84
C PRO A 135 -0.72 0.37 2.07
N TRP A 136 -0.02 0.47 3.21
CA TRP A 136 -0.42 -0.16 4.46
C TRP A 136 -1.83 0.26 4.93
N ILE A 137 -2.29 1.44 4.53
CA ILE A 137 -3.62 1.97 4.85
C ILE A 137 -4.70 1.04 4.28
N TYR A 138 -4.52 0.57 3.04
CA TYR A 138 -5.46 -0.36 2.44
C TYR A 138 -5.49 -1.67 3.23
N ASP A 139 -4.33 -2.27 3.44
CA ASP A 139 -4.18 -3.58 4.08
C ASP A 139 -4.69 -3.59 5.54
N GLN A 140 -4.44 -2.51 6.29
CA GLN A 140 -4.70 -2.47 7.73
C GLN A 140 -6.00 -1.77 8.11
N ILE A 141 -6.56 -0.93 7.25
CA ILE A 141 -7.76 -0.14 7.55
C ILE A 141 -8.86 -0.45 6.56
N VAL A 142 -8.63 -0.28 5.25
CA VAL A 142 -9.70 -0.40 4.24
C VAL A 142 -10.25 -1.81 4.17
N LEU A 143 -9.40 -2.84 4.07
CA LEU A 143 -9.85 -4.24 4.08
C LEU A 143 -10.65 -4.62 5.32
N ARG A 144 -10.40 -3.94 6.46
CA ARG A 144 -11.14 -4.19 7.69
C ARG A 144 -12.52 -3.56 7.67
N SER A 145 -12.77 -2.52 6.87
CA SER A 145 -14.10 -1.89 6.78
C SER A 145 -15.22 -2.84 6.37
N GLU A 146 -14.90 -3.96 5.71
CA GLU A 146 -15.86 -5.00 5.34
C GLU A 146 -16.30 -5.86 6.54
N THR A 147 -15.51 -5.92 7.61
CA THR A 147 -15.71 -6.86 8.73
C THR A 147 -15.68 -6.20 10.12
N ASP A 148 -15.18 -4.97 10.23
CA ASP A 148 -15.02 -4.21 11.46
C ASP A 148 -15.91 -2.96 11.43
N GLU A 149 -17.03 -3.02 12.15
CA GLU A 149 -18.00 -1.91 12.24
C GLU A 149 -17.43 -0.62 12.83
N SER A 150 -16.24 -0.67 13.47
CA SER A 150 -15.56 0.53 13.96
C SER A 150 -14.89 1.35 12.84
N VAL A 151 -14.81 0.79 11.62
CA VAL A 151 -14.23 1.45 10.45
C VAL A 151 -15.33 1.89 9.50
N PHE A 152 -15.52 3.21 9.42
CA PHE A 152 -16.37 3.82 8.40
C PHE A 152 -15.52 4.24 7.20
N PHE A 153 -15.83 3.68 6.03
CA PHE A 153 -15.10 3.94 4.79
C PHE A 153 -16.05 4.42 3.70
N ILE A 154 -15.69 5.52 3.05
CA ILE A 154 -16.38 6.07 1.89
C ILE A 154 -15.33 6.28 0.79
N ILE A 155 -15.69 5.92 -0.44
CA ILE A 155 -14.97 6.33 -1.65
C ILE A 155 -15.73 7.51 -2.24
N SER A 156 -14.99 8.56 -2.61
CA SER A 156 -15.53 9.68 -3.38
C SER A 156 -14.76 9.80 -4.69
N GLU A 157 -15.50 10.02 -5.77
CA GLU A 157 -14.95 10.25 -7.11
C GLU A 157 -14.84 11.75 -7.39
N ILE A 158 -13.95 12.15 -8.30
CA ILE A 158 -13.78 13.57 -8.67
C ILE A 158 -15.09 14.19 -9.18
N ARG A 159 -15.96 13.38 -9.78
CA ARG A 159 -17.27 13.80 -10.30
C ARG A 159 -18.29 14.09 -9.20
N ASP A 160 -18.07 13.63 -7.97
CA ASP A 160 -18.92 14.02 -6.83
C ASP A 160 -18.80 15.52 -6.52
N ASN A 161 -17.70 16.15 -6.97
CA ASN A 161 -17.44 17.58 -6.82
C ASN A 161 -17.86 18.40 -8.05
N LEU A 162 -18.66 17.83 -8.96
CA LEU A 162 -19.24 18.55 -10.10
C LEU A 162 -20.17 19.67 -9.64
N ILE A 163 -20.10 20.81 -10.32
CA ILE A 163 -20.97 21.94 -10.05
C ILE A 163 -22.43 21.56 -10.35
N HIS A 164 -23.27 21.63 -9.32
CA HIS A 164 -24.71 21.43 -9.42
C HIS A 164 -25.45 22.32 -8.41
N GLU A 165 -26.77 22.41 -8.53
CA GLU A 165 -27.61 23.09 -7.54
C GLU A 165 -28.27 22.05 -6.62
N ARG A 166 -28.35 22.36 -5.33
CA ARG A 166 -29.24 21.65 -4.41
C ARG A 166 -30.17 22.62 -3.71
N GLU A 167 -31.34 22.12 -3.30
CA GLU A 167 -32.21 22.88 -2.41
C GLU A 167 -31.74 22.74 -0.96
N TRP A 168 -31.62 23.87 -0.26
CA TRP A 168 -31.15 23.96 1.12
C TRP A 168 -31.94 25.03 1.87
N TYR A 169 -32.76 24.62 2.84
CA TYR A 169 -33.74 25.47 3.53
C TYR A 169 -34.62 26.30 2.57
N GLY A 170 -35.16 25.68 1.52
CA GLY A 170 -36.01 26.34 0.53
C GLY A 170 -35.28 27.31 -0.40
N LYS A 171 -33.94 27.31 -0.42
CA LYS A 171 -33.11 28.10 -1.34
C LYS A 171 -32.26 27.17 -2.20
N LYS A 172 -32.14 27.48 -3.48
CA LYS A 172 -31.14 26.86 -4.34
C LYS A 172 -29.76 27.39 -3.99
N VAL A 173 -28.83 26.48 -3.70
CA VAL A 173 -27.43 26.81 -3.41
C VAL A 173 -26.51 26.04 -4.34
N PRO A 174 -25.45 26.69 -4.87
CA PRO A 174 -24.45 25.97 -5.66
C PRO A 174 -23.68 24.98 -4.77
N CYS A 175 -23.36 23.83 -5.33
CA CYS A 175 -22.58 22.76 -4.75
C CYS A 175 -21.55 22.29 -5.78
N GLY A 176 -20.45 21.72 -5.29
CA GLY A 176 -19.33 21.34 -6.15
C GLY A 176 -18.45 22.52 -6.56
N ALA A 177 -17.29 22.22 -7.12
CA ALA A 177 -16.30 23.22 -7.54
C ALA A 177 -15.71 22.95 -8.95
N LEU A 178 -16.04 21.82 -9.56
CA LEU A 178 -15.45 21.38 -10.83
C LEU A 178 -16.47 21.40 -11.98
N THR A 179 -16.01 21.70 -13.19
CA THR A 179 -16.83 21.55 -14.41
C THR A 179 -16.49 20.24 -15.11
N GLU A 180 -17.42 19.69 -15.89
CA GLU A 180 -17.17 18.46 -16.66
C GLU A 180 -15.98 18.64 -17.62
N GLU A 181 -15.84 19.80 -18.25
CA GLU A 181 -14.72 20.08 -19.15
C GLU A 181 -13.37 20.08 -18.43
N SER A 182 -13.32 20.56 -17.18
CA SER A 182 -12.09 20.53 -16.37
C SER A 182 -11.69 19.10 -16.00
N ILE A 183 -12.68 18.24 -15.70
CA ILE A 183 -12.46 16.83 -15.38
C ILE A 183 -12.00 16.07 -16.63
N ILE A 184 -12.64 16.27 -17.78
CA ILE A 184 -12.26 15.61 -19.04
C ILE A 184 -10.82 15.97 -19.44
N ARG A 185 -10.42 17.24 -19.31
CA ARG A 185 -9.05 17.67 -19.59
C ARG A 185 -8.05 17.00 -18.66
N PHE A 186 -8.34 16.98 -17.36
CA PHE A 186 -7.47 16.32 -16.39
C PHE A 186 -7.38 14.80 -16.64
N GLU A 187 -8.50 14.14 -16.94
CA GLU A 187 -8.56 12.71 -17.23
C GLU A 187 -7.75 12.32 -18.48
N ALA A 188 -7.65 13.22 -19.48
CA ALA A 188 -6.86 13.00 -20.68
C ALA A 188 -5.34 12.96 -20.43
N ASP A 189 -4.87 13.60 -19.36
CA ASP A 189 -3.45 13.65 -18.99
C ASP A 189 -3.00 12.46 -18.12
N LEU A 190 -3.94 11.62 -17.68
CA LEU A 190 -3.68 10.51 -16.76
C LEU A 190 -3.57 9.16 -17.48
N THR A 191 -2.65 8.33 -16.99
CA THR A 191 -2.66 6.89 -17.30
C THR A 191 -3.89 6.20 -16.70
N ASP A 192 -4.26 5.02 -17.21
CA ASP A 192 -5.43 4.30 -16.69
C ASP A 192 -5.27 3.91 -15.21
N ASP A 193 -4.05 3.58 -14.78
CA ASP A 193 -3.77 3.30 -13.36
C ASP A 193 -3.94 4.59 -12.52
N GLU A 194 -3.45 5.74 -12.98
CA GLU A 194 -3.64 7.02 -12.27
C GLU A 194 -5.11 7.46 -12.20
N LYS A 195 -5.93 7.11 -13.21
CA LYS A 195 -7.37 7.39 -13.18
C LYS A 195 -8.06 6.65 -12.03
N GLU A 196 -7.67 5.42 -11.72
CA GLU A 196 -8.28 4.68 -10.61
C GLU A 196 -8.13 5.42 -9.26
N ALA A 197 -6.94 5.95 -8.96
CA ALA A 197 -6.75 6.73 -7.75
C ALA A 197 -7.30 8.16 -7.85
N ARG A 198 -6.94 8.90 -8.89
CA ARG A 198 -7.18 10.35 -8.97
C ARG A 198 -8.58 10.72 -9.43
N ILE A 199 -9.25 9.86 -10.20
CA ILE A 199 -10.62 10.08 -10.69
C ILE A 199 -11.61 9.28 -9.86
N ARG A 200 -11.34 8.00 -9.62
CA ARG A 200 -12.29 7.09 -8.96
C ARG A 200 -12.08 6.97 -7.44
N GLY A 201 -11.03 7.56 -6.88
CA GLY A 201 -10.73 7.50 -5.44
C GLY A 201 -10.41 6.09 -4.94
N ARG A 202 -10.15 5.14 -5.84
CA ARG A 202 -9.92 3.73 -5.49
C ARG A 202 -8.46 3.53 -5.15
N PHE A 203 -8.21 2.75 -4.10
CA PHE A 203 -6.85 2.31 -3.81
C PHE A 203 -6.33 1.54 -5.00
N MET A 204 -5.18 1.98 -5.51
CA MET A 204 -4.52 1.31 -6.63
C MET A 204 -3.91 -0.03 -6.21
N HIS A 205 -4.60 -0.86 -5.40
CA HIS A 205 -4.05 -2.11 -4.87
C HIS A 205 -3.83 -3.21 -5.92
N LEU A 206 -3.71 -2.80 -7.18
CA LEU A 206 -3.16 -3.56 -8.29
C LEU A 206 -2.00 -2.84 -9.01
N SER A 207 -1.77 -1.52 -8.87
CA SER A 207 -0.64 -0.81 -9.49
C SER A 207 0.60 -0.85 -8.59
N GLY A 208 1.35 -1.92 -8.70
CA GLY A 208 2.58 -2.17 -7.93
C GLY A 208 2.92 -3.66 -7.87
N LEU A 209 1.89 -4.51 -8.00
CA LEU A 209 2.07 -5.93 -8.27
C LEU A 209 2.57 -6.10 -9.70
N VAL A 210 3.75 -6.72 -9.83
CA VAL A 210 4.30 -7.11 -11.14
C VAL A 210 3.37 -8.11 -11.83
N TYR A 211 2.65 -8.93 -11.06
CA TYR A 211 1.74 -9.98 -11.53
C TYR A 211 0.32 -9.75 -11.00
N LYS A 212 -0.45 -8.87 -11.67
CA LYS A 212 -1.84 -8.54 -11.29
C LYS A 212 -2.79 -9.72 -11.50
N GLU A 213 -2.40 -10.65 -12.35
CA GLU A 213 -3.14 -11.85 -12.76
C GLU A 213 -3.09 -12.95 -11.69
N PHE A 214 -2.13 -12.88 -10.75
CA PHE A 214 -2.01 -13.89 -9.70
C PHE A 214 -3.14 -13.76 -8.66
N ASN A 215 -3.98 -14.78 -8.62
CA ASN A 215 -5.01 -14.98 -7.60
C ASN A 215 -4.70 -16.25 -6.79
N PRO A 216 -4.44 -16.17 -5.46
CA PRO A 216 -4.19 -17.34 -4.62
C PRO A 216 -5.31 -18.39 -4.64
N GLN A 217 -6.58 -17.98 -4.80
CA GLN A 217 -7.71 -18.91 -4.84
C GLN A 217 -7.73 -19.77 -6.11
N THR A 218 -7.05 -19.32 -7.16
CA THR A 218 -7.00 -20.01 -8.46
C THR A 218 -5.64 -20.68 -8.68
N HIS A 219 -4.55 -19.99 -8.35
CA HIS A 219 -3.20 -20.41 -8.69
C HIS A 219 -2.54 -21.23 -7.59
N ARG A 220 -3.00 -21.13 -6.33
CA ARG A 220 -2.46 -21.93 -5.24
C ARG A 220 -3.26 -23.21 -5.09
N ILE A 221 -2.59 -24.34 -5.22
CA ILE A 221 -3.23 -25.66 -5.20
C ILE A 221 -2.62 -26.56 -4.12
N PRO A 222 -3.37 -27.57 -3.63
CA PRO A 222 -2.82 -28.57 -2.72
C PRO A 222 -1.60 -29.26 -3.31
N TRP A 223 -0.64 -29.61 -2.45
CA TRP A 223 0.56 -30.29 -2.91
C TRP A 223 0.22 -31.71 -3.39
N PHE A 224 0.81 -32.11 -4.50
CA PHE A 224 0.81 -33.49 -4.94
C PHE A 224 2.14 -33.82 -5.62
N MET A 225 2.53 -35.08 -5.54
CA MET A 225 3.69 -35.55 -6.28
C MET A 225 3.36 -35.64 -7.78
N PRO A 226 4.02 -34.88 -8.68
CA PRO A 226 3.84 -35.03 -10.12
C PRO A 226 4.02 -36.48 -10.58
N ARG A 227 3.16 -36.96 -11.49
CA ARG A 227 3.15 -38.35 -11.97
C ARG A 227 3.19 -38.39 -13.49
N GLY A 228 3.78 -39.45 -14.05
CA GLY A 228 3.89 -39.63 -15.50
C GLY A 228 5.19 -39.05 -16.07
N GLU A 229 5.25 -38.87 -17.38
CA GLU A 229 6.45 -38.39 -18.10
C GLU A 229 6.55 -36.86 -18.11
N TRP A 230 6.33 -36.23 -16.95
CA TRP A 230 6.40 -34.78 -16.83
C TRP A 230 7.84 -34.30 -16.97
N THR A 231 8.00 -33.12 -17.57
CA THR A 231 9.33 -32.52 -17.77
C THR A 231 9.66 -31.59 -16.62
N TRP A 232 10.80 -31.81 -15.97
CA TRP A 232 11.23 -31.03 -14.82
C TRP A 232 12.26 -29.96 -15.19
N TYR A 233 12.19 -28.84 -14.50
CA TYR A 233 13.07 -27.68 -14.67
C TYR A 233 13.44 -27.12 -13.30
N GLU A 234 14.60 -26.48 -13.24
CA GLU A 234 15.07 -25.78 -12.06
C GLU A 234 15.53 -24.37 -12.44
N ALA A 235 15.37 -23.41 -11.54
CA ALA A 235 15.92 -22.06 -11.70
C ALA A 235 16.58 -21.62 -10.40
N ILE A 236 17.83 -21.15 -10.47
CA ILE A 236 18.66 -20.73 -9.34
C ILE A 236 18.83 -19.21 -9.35
N ASP A 237 18.45 -18.55 -8.27
CA ASP A 237 18.82 -17.16 -7.95
C ASP A 237 19.91 -17.17 -6.86
N PRO A 238 21.19 -16.96 -7.23
CA PRO A 238 22.31 -17.03 -6.31
C PRO A 238 22.60 -15.71 -5.58
N HIS A 239 21.62 -14.80 -5.45
CA HIS A 239 21.78 -13.45 -4.91
C HIS A 239 22.80 -13.34 -3.74
N PRO A 240 23.85 -12.49 -3.84
CA PRO A 240 24.99 -12.54 -2.91
C PRO A 240 24.67 -12.06 -1.49
N ARG A 241 23.70 -11.15 -1.32
CA ARG A 241 23.34 -10.53 -0.04
C ARG A 241 22.01 -10.99 0.57
N LYS A 242 21.21 -11.75 -0.18
CA LYS A 242 19.87 -12.18 0.22
C LYS A 242 19.85 -13.70 0.35
N GLU A 243 18.72 -14.23 0.82
CA GLU A 243 18.45 -15.67 0.69
C GLU A 243 18.55 -16.04 -0.79
N LYS A 244 19.37 -17.06 -1.07
CA LYS A 244 19.45 -17.68 -2.39
C LYS A 244 18.21 -18.54 -2.54
N ALA A 245 17.65 -18.54 -3.75
CA ALA A 245 16.41 -19.23 -4.05
C ALA A 245 16.62 -20.26 -5.15
N VAL A 246 15.96 -21.41 -5.04
CA VAL A 246 15.83 -22.37 -6.13
C VAL A 246 14.35 -22.68 -6.32
N THR A 247 13.88 -22.56 -7.55
CA THR A 247 12.52 -22.94 -7.94
C THR A 247 12.56 -24.28 -8.66
N ILE A 248 11.73 -25.23 -8.23
CA ILE A 248 11.57 -26.54 -8.87
C ILE A 248 10.20 -26.56 -9.56
N MET A 249 10.22 -26.72 -10.88
CA MET A 249 9.02 -26.70 -11.72
C MET A 249 8.88 -28.02 -12.48
N ALA A 250 7.64 -28.49 -12.62
CA ALA A 250 7.29 -29.60 -13.50
C ALA A 250 6.24 -29.14 -14.52
N ILE A 251 6.34 -29.64 -15.75
CA ILE A 251 5.39 -29.39 -16.84
C ILE A 251 4.70 -30.71 -17.18
N ALA A 252 3.37 -30.70 -17.10
CA ALA A 252 2.51 -31.83 -17.43
C ALA A 252 2.40 -32.04 -18.95
N GLU A 253 1.86 -33.19 -19.35
CA GLU A 253 1.65 -33.55 -20.76
C GLU A 253 0.72 -32.58 -21.50
N ASP A 254 -0.17 -31.89 -20.79
CA ASP A 254 -1.07 -30.86 -21.31
C ASP A 254 -0.48 -29.44 -21.31
N ASP A 255 0.84 -29.31 -21.10
CA ASP A 255 1.60 -28.05 -20.98
C ASP A 255 1.24 -27.20 -19.74
N THR A 256 0.51 -27.77 -18.77
CA THR A 256 0.28 -27.10 -17.49
C THR A 256 1.55 -27.11 -16.65
N LYS A 257 1.93 -25.94 -16.15
CA LYS A 257 3.15 -25.73 -15.36
C LYS A 257 2.82 -25.75 -13.88
N TYR A 258 3.66 -26.39 -13.09
CA TYR A 258 3.51 -26.46 -11.64
C TYR A 258 4.82 -26.08 -10.96
N ILE A 259 4.78 -25.07 -10.10
CA ILE A 259 5.85 -24.81 -9.13
C ILE A 259 5.66 -25.80 -7.99
N VAL A 260 6.46 -26.86 -8.01
CA VAL A 260 6.29 -28.04 -7.15
C VAL A 260 6.91 -27.80 -5.78
N ASP A 261 8.05 -27.12 -5.76
CA ASP A 261 8.79 -26.87 -4.53
C ASP A 261 9.82 -25.76 -4.72
N GLU A 262 10.39 -25.33 -3.60
CA GLU A 262 11.39 -24.28 -3.55
C GLU A 262 12.42 -24.52 -2.44
N ILE A 263 13.60 -23.94 -2.62
CA ILE A 263 14.68 -23.97 -1.63
C ILE A 263 15.07 -22.53 -1.34
N TRP A 264 15.00 -22.12 -0.08
CA TRP A 264 15.48 -20.83 0.40
C TRP A 264 16.61 -21.04 1.40
N SER A 265 17.76 -20.39 1.17
CA SER A 265 18.90 -20.53 2.08
C SER A 265 19.81 -19.30 2.09
N LYS A 266 20.24 -18.90 3.28
CA LYS A 266 21.37 -17.96 3.45
C LYS A 266 22.73 -18.65 3.44
N GLY A 267 22.75 -19.98 3.33
CA GLY A 267 23.95 -20.81 3.40
C GLY A 267 24.90 -20.64 2.21
N LEU A 268 25.94 -21.47 2.24
CA LEU A 268 26.94 -21.55 1.19
C LEU A 268 26.34 -22.26 -0.04
N VAL A 269 26.97 -22.08 -1.20
CA VAL A 269 26.57 -22.77 -2.45
C VAL A 269 26.49 -24.28 -2.25
N LYS A 270 27.44 -24.85 -1.49
CA LYS A 270 27.46 -26.27 -1.13
C LYS A 270 26.17 -26.73 -0.46
N ASP A 271 25.61 -25.96 0.47
CA ASP A 271 24.41 -26.34 1.21
C ASP A 271 23.20 -26.41 0.27
N ILE A 272 23.13 -25.47 -0.67
CA ILE A 272 22.07 -25.40 -1.68
C ILE A 272 22.20 -26.53 -2.68
N VAL A 273 23.41 -26.83 -3.14
CA VAL A 273 23.69 -27.97 -4.00
C VAL A 273 23.23 -29.27 -3.34
N GLN A 274 23.53 -29.49 -2.06
CA GLN A 274 23.05 -30.68 -1.34
C GLN A 274 21.53 -30.70 -1.26
N ALA A 275 20.89 -29.56 -0.98
CA ALA A 275 19.43 -29.47 -0.95
C ALA A 275 18.80 -29.79 -2.32
N ILE A 276 19.35 -29.29 -3.43
CA ILE A 276 18.89 -29.60 -4.79
C ILE A 276 19.01 -31.11 -5.06
N LEU A 277 20.18 -31.69 -4.79
CA LEU A 277 20.41 -33.12 -5.03
C LEU A 277 19.51 -34.00 -4.16
N GLN A 278 19.24 -33.57 -2.92
CA GLN A 278 18.31 -34.26 -2.04
C GLN A 278 16.88 -34.19 -2.58
N LYS A 279 16.40 -33.02 -3.02
CA LYS A 279 15.07 -32.88 -3.64
C LYS A 279 14.93 -33.72 -4.91
N ARG A 280 15.95 -33.74 -5.79
CA ARG A 280 15.99 -34.63 -6.96
C ARG A 280 15.85 -36.10 -6.59
N LYS A 281 16.49 -36.52 -5.50
CA LYS A 281 16.41 -37.90 -5.00
C LYS A 281 15.04 -38.20 -4.39
N ASP A 282 14.52 -37.31 -3.56
CA ASP A 282 13.25 -37.48 -2.84
C ASP A 282 12.07 -37.56 -3.80
N TYR A 283 12.10 -36.74 -4.84
CA TYR A 283 11.06 -36.66 -5.87
C TYR A 283 11.37 -37.53 -7.09
N GLY A 284 12.57 -38.11 -7.18
CA GLY A 284 12.94 -39.02 -8.26
C GLY A 284 12.93 -38.39 -9.66
N TYR A 285 13.34 -37.13 -9.79
CA TYR A 285 13.37 -36.44 -11.09
C TYR A 285 14.78 -36.11 -11.58
N ILE A 286 14.90 -35.96 -12.90
CA ILE A 286 16.08 -35.41 -13.57
C ILE A 286 15.60 -34.18 -14.35
N PRO A 287 16.09 -32.96 -14.06
CA PRO A 287 15.65 -31.79 -14.78
C PRO A 287 16.19 -31.81 -16.21
N LYS A 288 15.38 -31.35 -17.16
CA LYS A 288 15.79 -31.16 -18.56
C LYS A 288 16.88 -30.11 -18.68
N PHE A 289 16.76 -29.04 -17.90
CA PHE A 289 17.84 -28.10 -17.65
C PHE A 289 17.63 -27.36 -16.32
N THR A 290 18.73 -26.92 -15.74
CA THR A 290 18.78 -25.99 -14.61
C THR A 290 19.18 -24.63 -15.15
N LEU A 291 18.42 -23.58 -14.85
CA LEU A 291 18.76 -22.20 -15.18
C LEU A 291 19.45 -21.53 -13.99
N ILE A 292 20.33 -20.56 -14.26
CA ILE A 292 20.91 -19.70 -13.24
C ILE A 292 20.91 -18.24 -13.68
N ASP A 293 20.75 -17.33 -12.71
CA ASP A 293 20.79 -15.90 -12.96
C ASP A 293 22.10 -15.48 -13.67
N PRO A 294 22.04 -14.59 -14.68
CA PRO A 294 23.22 -14.10 -15.40
C PRO A 294 24.25 -13.35 -14.55
N LEU A 295 23.94 -12.93 -13.34
CA LEU A 295 24.92 -12.39 -12.39
C LEU A 295 25.90 -13.47 -11.91
N ALA A 296 25.53 -14.75 -11.98
CA ALA A 296 26.35 -15.86 -11.50
C ALA A 296 27.62 -16.11 -12.33
N VAL A 297 27.71 -15.53 -13.54
CA VAL A 297 28.90 -15.59 -14.39
C VAL A 297 29.88 -14.45 -14.14
N ALA A 298 29.53 -13.47 -13.31
CA ALA A 298 30.48 -12.45 -12.89
C ALA A 298 31.56 -13.11 -12.02
N PRO A 299 32.86 -12.92 -12.33
CA PRO A 299 33.94 -13.46 -11.52
C PRO A 299 33.99 -12.76 -10.17
N ASP A 300 34.16 -13.52 -9.10
CA ASP A 300 34.46 -12.98 -7.79
C ASP A 300 35.90 -12.42 -7.79
N GLN A 301 36.08 -11.24 -7.20
CA GLN A 301 37.35 -10.51 -7.23
C GLN A 301 38.46 -11.19 -6.42
N ILE A 302 38.10 -12.10 -5.51
CA ILE A 302 39.03 -12.76 -4.58
C ILE A 302 39.34 -14.17 -5.06
N SER A 303 38.32 -14.96 -5.42
CA SER A 303 38.53 -16.37 -5.83
C SER A 303 38.92 -16.52 -7.30
N ASN A 304 38.66 -15.51 -8.14
CA ASN A 304 38.78 -15.57 -9.61
C ASN A 304 37.93 -16.72 -10.22
N THR A 305 36.93 -17.21 -9.48
CA THR A 305 35.92 -18.18 -9.92
C THR A 305 34.57 -17.48 -10.09
N THR A 306 33.64 -18.13 -10.77
CA THR A 306 32.26 -17.66 -10.88
C THR A 306 31.36 -18.49 -9.96
N VAL A 307 30.26 -17.90 -9.49
CA VAL A 307 29.26 -18.64 -8.70
C VAL A 307 28.72 -19.83 -9.50
N LEU A 308 28.57 -19.68 -10.82
CA LEU A 308 28.23 -20.79 -11.72
C LEU A 308 29.22 -21.97 -11.58
N ASN A 309 30.53 -21.70 -11.61
CA ASN A 309 31.54 -22.74 -11.46
C ASN A 309 31.52 -23.39 -10.07
N GLU A 310 31.19 -22.62 -9.03
CA GLU A 310 31.00 -23.18 -7.67
C GLU A 310 29.87 -24.21 -7.64
N TYR A 311 28.72 -23.93 -8.27
CA TYR A 311 27.63 -24.91 -8.37
C TYR A 311 28.06 -26.19 -9.11
N ILE A 312 28.84 -26.08 -10.18
CA ILE A 312 29.37 -27.23 -10.93
C ILE A 312 30.32 -28.06 -10.05
N ASN A 313 31.28 -27.40 -9.40
CA ASN A 313 32.32 -28.05 -8.60
C ASN A 313 31.74 -28.70 -7.34
N GLU A 314 30.93 -27.98 -6.57
CA GLU A 314 30.32 -28.48 -5.33
C GLU A 314 29.31 -29.60 -5.60
N SER A 315 28.68 -29.62 -6.78
CA SER A 315 27.80 -30.73 -7.17
C SER A 315 28.57 -31.97 -7.60
N GLY A 316 29.89 -31.88 -7.74
CA GLY A 316 30.71 -32.93 -8.33
C GLY A 316 30.26 -33.24 -9.75
N ASN A 317 30.04 -32.19 -10.56
CA ASN A 317 29.64 -32.30 -11.97
C ASN A 317 28.25 -32.93 -12.19
N LYS A 318 27.31 -32.73 -11.24
CA LYS A 318 25.92 -33.22 -11.33
C LYS A 318 24.90 -32.13 -11.66
N ILE A 319 25.29 -30.87 -11.52
CA ILE A 319 24.48 -29.70 -11.86
C ILE A 319 25.27 -28.85 -12.84
N TYR A 320 24.73 -28.65 -14.04
CA TYR A 320 25.30 -27.80 -15.08
C TYR A 320 24.30 -26.69 -15.44
N PRO A 321 24.30 -25.58 -14.69
CA PRO A 321 23.33 -24.53 -14.94
C PRO A 321 23.58 -23.81 -16.27
N LEU A 322 22.52 -23.58 -17.03
CA LEU A 322 22.51 -22.72 -18.20
C LEU A 322 22.19 -21.29 -17.76
N VAL A 323 22.84 -20.32 -18.39
CA VAL A 323 22.60 -18.90 -18.08
C VAL A 323 21.23 -18.47 -18.62
N GLY A 324 20.39 -17.91 -17.75
CA GLY A 324 19.09 -17.37 -18.12
C GLY A 324 19.16 -16.12 -19.01
N SER A 325 18.01 -15.65 -19.49
CA SER A 325 17.93 -14.36 -20.19
C SER A 325 18.04 -13.20 -19.21
N LYS A 326 18.69 -12.09 -19.62
CA LYS A 326 18.69 -10.81 -18.89
C LYS A 326 17.45 -9.95 -19.16
N ASP A 327 16.58 -10.37 -20.08
CA ASP A 327 15.39 -9.62 -20.48
C ASP A 327 14.25 -9.79 -19.46
N ARG A 328 14.31 -8.97 -18.42
CA ARG A 328 13.34 -8.95 -17.33
C ARG A 328 11.90 -8.67 -17.81
N ASN A 329 11.72 -7.73 -18.74
CA ASN A 329 10.39 -7.30 -19.17
C ASN A 329 9.70 -8.42 -19.95
N ARG A 330 10.41 -9.07 -20.87
CA ARG A 330 9.89 -10.24 -21.58
C ARG A 330 9.54 -11.38 -20.61
N GLY A 331 10.36 -11.61 -19.59
CA GLY A 331 10.08 -12.63 -18.56
C GLY A 331 8.80 -12.34 -17.78
N ILE A 332 8.58 -11.07 -17.42
CA ILE A 332 7.34 -10.62 -16.77
C ILE A 332 6.14 -10.89 -17.67
N ASP A 333 6.19 -10.47 -18.94
CA ASP A 333 5.06 -10.61 -19.87
C ASP A 333 4.69 -12.09 -20.13
N LEU A 334 5.69 -12.97 -20.23
CA LEU A 334 5.46 -14.40 -20.38
C LEU A 334 4.77 -15.01 -19.15
N LEU A 335 5.21 -14.65 -17.94
CA LEU A 335 4.59 -15.18 -16.72
C LEU A 335 3.17 -14.63 -16.53
N LYS A 336 2.92 -13.35 -16.84
CA LYS A 336 1.56 -12.78 -16.85
C LYS A 336 0.61 -13.56 -17.76
N LYS A 337 1.09 -13.95 -18.94
CA LYS A 337 0.31 -14.76 -19.88
C LYS A 337 -0.04 -16.14 -19.32
N GLU A 338 0.84 -16.76 -18.53
CA GLU A 338 0.56 -18.06 -17.91
C GLU A 338 -0.34 -17.94 -16.67
N LEU A 339 -0.26 -16.83 -15.94
CA LEU A 339 -1.17 -16.51 -14.84
C LEU A 339 -2.56 -16.06 -15.32
N SER A 340 -2.67 -15.62 -16.56
CA SER A 340 -3.97 -15.27 -17.13
C SER A 340 -4.83 -16.53 -17.29
N ILE A 341 -6.07 -16.46 -16.82
CA ILE A 341 -7.05 -17.54 -17.00
C ILE A 341 -7.33 -17.69 -18.50
N LYS A 342 -7.09 -18.90 -19.04
CA LYS A 342 -7.38 -19.26 -20.43
C LYS A 342 -8.82 -19.80 -20.53
N TYR A 343 -9.26 -20.12 -21.75
CA TYR A 343 -10.54 -20.79 -22.00
C TYR A 343 -10.73 -22.02 -21.07
N ALA A 344 -11.93 -22.15 -20.49
CA ALA A 344 -12.31 -23.18 -19.50
C ALA A 344 -11.76 -22.99 -18.07
N ASP A 345 -11.56 -21.74 -17.62
CA ASP A 345 -11.24 -21.36 -16.24
C ASP A 345 -9.93 -21.95 -15.68
N LYS A 346 -8.98 -22.30 -16.56
CA LYS A 346 -7.67 -22.84 -16.18
C LYS A 346 -6.55 -21.83 -16.43
N ALA A 347 -5.71 -21.61 -15.42
CA ALA A 347 -4.43 -20.94 -15.58
C ALA A 347 -3.40 -21.89 -16.24
N GLY A 348 -2.38 -21.33 -16.87
CA GLY A 348 -1.28 -22.09 -17.46
C GLY A 348 -0.18 -22.49 -16.46
N ILE A 349 -0.17 -21.86 -15.28
CA ILE A 349 0.76 -22.16 -14.19
C ILE A 349 0.07 -22.19 -12.84
N TYR A 350 0.47 -23.11 -11.97
CA TYR A 350 0.01 -23.23 -10.59
C TYR A 350 1.20 -23.31 -9.63
N ILE A 351 0.97 -22.92 -8.38
CA ILE A 351 1.94 -22.94 -7.28
C ILE A 351 1.41 -23.88 -6.21
N MET A 352 2.20 -24.88 -5.83
CA MET A 352 1.81 -25.82 -4.78
C MET A 352 1.91 -25.16 -3.40
N GLU A 353 1.05 -25.58 -2.46
CA GLU A 353 0.88 -24.93 -1.16
C GLU A 353 2.12 -24.95 -0.25
N ASN A 354 3.06 -25.87 -0.47
CA ASN A 354 4.35 -25.95 0.22
C ASN A 354 5.32 -24.83 -0.17
N CYS A 355 5.06 -24.11 -1.26
CA CYS A 355 5.82 -22.93 -1.66
C CYS A 355 5.33 -21.69 -0.87
N ARG A 356 6.29 -20.87 -0.46
CA ARG A 356 6.13 -19.68 0.41
C ARG A 356 5.37 -18.53 -0.24
#